data_AF-A0A7W8FM64-F1
#
_entry.id   AF-A0A7W8FM64-F1
#
_cell.length_a   1.000
_cell.length_b   1.000
_cell.length_c   1.000
_cell.angle_alpha   90.00
_cell.angle_beta   90.00
_cell.angle_gamma   90.00
#
_symmetry.space_group_name_H-M   'P 1'
#
loop_
_entity.id
_entity.type
_entity.pdbx_description
1 polymer ?
#
loop_
_entity_poly.entity_id
_entity_poly.type
_entity_poly.pdbx_seq_one_letter_code
_entity_poly.pdbx_strand_id
1 'polypeptide(L)'
;MFAGLTRVTAHTITHPPLLASQLERIRRDGVATTAEERTLGACSLAVPVTRPSDGSVVAAIGAVVSNLKRDRQRLLGALQVAASGIGRLL
;
A
#
# COMPACT_ATOMS: atom_id res chain seq x y z
N MET A 1 -3.86 -9.08 17.56
CA MET A 1 -3.73 -7.77 18.23
C MET A 1 -2.47 -7.10 17.70
N PHE A 2 -2.54 -5.89 17.15
CA PHE A 2 -1.33 -5.15 16.79
C PHE A 2 -0.69 -4.63 18.07
N ALA A 3 0.55 -5.03 18.35
CA ALA A 3 1.33 -4.56 19.50
C ALA A 3 2.61 -3.88 18.99
N GLY A 4 3.12 -2.88 19.74
CA GLY A 4 4.40 -2.24 19.44
C GLY A 4 4.41 -1.30 18.22
N LEU A 5 3.28 -0.67 17.88
CA LEU A 5 3.23 0.32 16.78
C LEU A 5 4.03 1.57 17.16
N THR A 6 5.27 1.65 16.67
CA THR A 6 6.16 2.79 16.91
C THR A 6 5.72 3.98 16.09
N ARG A 7 5.58 5.14 16.75
CA ARG A 7 5.33 6.40 16.07
C ARG A 7 6.61 6.91 15.40
N VAL A 8 6.56 7.13 14.08
CA VAL A 8 7.67 7.72 13.31
C VAL A 8 7.43 9.20 13.05
N THR A 9 6.19 9.56 12.72
CA THR A 9 5.73 10.94 12.52
C THR A 9 4.41 11.17 13.28
N ALA A 10 3.93 12.42 13.30
CA ALA A 10 2.60 12.72 13.82
C ALA A 10 1.48 11.98 13.06
N HIS A 11 1.72 11.60 11.80
CA HIS A 11 0.76 10.94 10.93
C HIS A 11 0.79 9.41 11.00
N THR A 12 1.82 8.81 11.62
CA THR A 12 1.89 7.34 11.76
C THR A 12 0.66 6.81 12.49
N ILE A 13 -0.01 5.82 11.89
CA ILE A 13 -1.14 5.12 12.52
C ILE A 13 -0.61 4.24 13.65
N THR A 14 -0.92 4.60 14.89
CA THR A 14 -0.53 3.82 16.08
C THR A 14 -1.73 3.25 16.84
N HIS A 15 -2.96 3.47 16.37
CA HIS A 15 -4.18 2.95 17.00
C HIS A 15 -4.58 1.63 16.34
N PRO A 16 -4.53 0.48 17.02
CA PRO A 16 -4.75 -0.84 16.41
C PRO A 16 -6.09 -0.98 15.67
N PRO A 17 -7.24 -0.50 16.20
CA PRO A 17 -8.51 -0.53 15.45
C PRO A 17 -8.49 0.26 14.13
N LEU A 18 -7.81 1.43 14.10
CA LEU A 18 -7.69 2.21 12.86
C LEU A 18 -6.82 1.49 11.84
N LEU A 19 -5.72 0.87 12.28
CA LEU A 19 -4.87 0.05 11.40
C LEU A 19 -5.64 -1.16 10.86
N ALA A 20 -6.43 -1.84 11.69
CA ALA A 20 -7.28 -2.95 11.27
C ALA A 20 -8.25 -2.52 10.16
N SER A 21 -8.98 -1.42 10.38
CA SER A 21 -9.91 -0.86 9.39
C SER A 21 -9.22 -0.48 8.08
N GLN A 22 -8.03 0.10 8.16
CA GLN A 22 -7.24 0.42 6.97
C GLN A 22 -6.81 -0.84 6.21
N LEU A 23 -6.35 -1.89 6.90
CA LEU A 23 -5.96 -3.14 6.26
C LEU A 23 -7.15 -3.86 5.61
N GLU A 24 -8.33 -3.82 6.24
CA GLU A 24 -9.56 -4.32 5.63
C GLU A 24 -9.91 -3.58 4.34
N ARG A 25 -9.79 -2.24 4.35
CA ARG A 25 -9.97 -1.43 3.14
C ARG A 25 -8.94 -1.78 2.07
N ILE A 26 -7.67 -1.94 2.43
CA ILE A 26 -6.61 -2.35 1.50
C ILE A 26 -6.94 -3.70 0.87
N ARG A 27 -7.45 -4.67 1.66
CA ARG A 27 -7.83 -5.99 1.17
C ARG A 27 -9.02 -5.95 0.21
N ARG A 28 -9.99 -5.05 0.42
CA ARG A 28 -11.13 -4.85 -0.48
C ARG A 28 -10.75 -4.11 -1.76
N ASP A 29 -9.98 -3.04 -1.63
CA ASP A 29 -9.71 -2.10 -2.73
C ASP A 29 -8.49 -2.51 -3.56
N GLY A 30 -7.66 -3.44 -3.06
CA GLY A 30 -6.44 -3.89 -3.74
C GLY A 30 -5.35 -2.82 -3.83
N VAL A 31 -5.41 -1.80 -2.97
CA VAL A 31 -4.49 -0.66 -2.99
C VAL A 31 -4.26 -0.13 -1.59
N ALA A 32 -3.00 0.15 -1.28
CA ALA A 32 -2.57 0.83 -0.06
C ALA A 32 -2.08 2.24 -0.37
N THR A 33 -2.39 3.18 0.52
CA THR A 33 -1.89 4.55 0.46
C THR A 33 -1.45 5.01 1.83
N THR A 34 -0.35 5.75 1.89
CA THR A 34 0.10 6.42 3.11
C THR A 34 0.34 7.90 2.83
N ALA A 35 0.17 8.74 3.84
CA ALA A 35 0.47 10.16 3.78
C ALA A 35 1.33 10.54 4.98
N GLU A 36 2.60 10.81 4.72
CA GLU A 36 3.56 11.31 5.70
C GLU A 36 3.79 10.40 6.92
N GLU A 37 3.39 9.12 6.84
CA GLU A 37 3.44 8.18 7.98
C GLU A 37 4.87 7.75 8.35
N ARG A 38 5.84 7.94 7.44
CA ARG A 38 7.26 7.60 7.64
C ARG A 38 8.21 8.77 7.40
N THR A 39 7.91 9.61 6.42
CA THR A 39 8.71 10.80 6.08
C THR A 39 7.75 11.94 5.79
N LEU A 40 7.94 13.10 6.43
CA LEU A 40 7.13 14.29 6.17
C LEU A 40 7.28 14.74 4.71
N GLY A 41 6.18 15.19 4.10
CA GLY A 41 6.09 15.52 2.68
C GLY A 41 6.11 14.32 1.71
N ALA A 42 6.21 13.08 2.20
CA ALA A 42 6.17 11.88 1.38
C ALA A 42 4.82 11.16 1.47
N CYS A 43 4.19 10.94 0.33
CA CYS A 43 3.06 10.04 0.19
C CYS A 43 3.49 8.75 -0.51
N SER A 44 2.73 7.68 -0.35
CA SER A 44 2.99 6.44 -1.07
C SER A 44 1.71 5.76 -1.54
N LEU A 45 1.84 4.99 -2.62
CA LEU A 45 0.82 4.12 -3.19
C LEU A 45 1.45 2.75 -3.40
N ALA A 46 0.77 1.67 -3.03
CA ALA A 46 1.23 0.31 -3.31
C ALA A 46 0.07 -0.59 -3.71
N VAL A 47 0.38 -1.62 -4.51
CA VAL A 47 -0.57 -2.66 -4.94
C VAL A 47 0.03 -4.04 -4.65
N PRO A 48 -0.80 -5.06 -4.38
CA PRO A 48 -0.32 -6.41 -4.15
C PRO A 48 0.16 -7.04 -5.47
N VAL A 49 1.20 -7.87 -5.36
CA VAL A 49 1.56 -8.84 -6.38
C VAL A 49 0.89 -10.16 -6.01
N THR A 50 -0.04 -10.60 -6.86
CA THR A 50 -0.83 -11.80 -6.63
C THR A 50 -0.38 -12.91 -7.57
N ARG A 51 -0.10 -14.10 -7.04
CA ARG A 51 0.18 -15.29 -7.84
C ARG A 51 -1.11 -15.77 -8.53
N PRO A 52 -1.15 -15.93 -9.87
CA PRO A 52 -2.36 -16.34 -10.57
C PRO A 52 -2.87 -17.75 -10.22
N SER A 53 -1.99 -18.67 -9.84
CA SER A 53 -2.35 -20.08 -9.63
C SER A 53 -3.22 -20.33 -8.41
N ASP A 54 -3.06 -19.53 -7.34
CA ASP A 54 -3.72 -19.72 -6.05
C ASP A 54 -4.33 -18.42 -5.48
N GLY A 55 -4.13 -17.28 -6.14
CA GLY A 55 -4.61 -15.98 -5.69
C GLY A 55 -3.88 -15.46 -4.44
N SER A 56 -2.75 -16.05 -4.06
CA SER A 56 -1.99 -15.61 -2.89
C SER A 56 -1.24 -14.31 -3.16
N VAL A 57 -1.21 -13.42 -2.17
CA VAL A 57 -0.38 -12.21 -2.21
C VAL A 57 1.04 -12.60 -1.81
N VAL A 58 1.97 -12.54 -2.77
CA VAL A 58 3.35 -13.01 -2.61
C VAL A 58 4.36 -11.87 -2.48
N ALA A 59 3.99 -10.66 -2.91
CA ALA A 59 4.78 -9.44 -2.75
C ALA A 59 3.88 -8.20 -2.85
N ALA A 60 4.48 -7.01 -2.80
CA ALA A 60 3.82 -5.75 -3.13
C ALA A 60 4.81 -4.84 -3.88
N ILE A 61 4.28 -3.99 -4.77
CA ILE A 61 5.05 -2.95 -5.45
C ILE A 61 4.42 -1.59 -5.15
N GLY A 62 5.25 -0.59 -4.87
CA GLY A 62 4.78 0.75 -4.53
C GLY A 62 5.69 1.86 -5.03
N ALA A 63 5.15 3.07 -5.04
CA ALA A 63 5.83 4.29 -5.42
C ALA A 63 5.67 5.36 -4.33
N VAL A 64 6.72 6.15 -4.14
CA VAL A 64 6.75 7.32 -3.24
C VAL A 64 6.61 8.58 -4.09
N VAL A 65 5.72 9.49 -3.69
CA VAL A 65 5.45 10.74 -4.39
C VAL A 65 5.27 11.89 -3.41
N SER A 66 5.44 13.12 -3.89
CA SER A 66 5.18 14.33 -3.11
C SER A 66 3.70 14.75 -3.10
N ASN A 67 2.90 14.32 -4.10
CA ASN A 67 1.46 14.61 -4.15
C ASN A 67 0.65 13.44 -4.71
N LEU A 68 0.11 12.62 -3.80
CA LEU A 68 -0.66 11.45 -4.18
C LEU A 68 -1.93 11.79 -4.98
N LYS A 69 -2.60 12.91 -4.70
CA LYS A 69 -3.85 13.27 -5.39
C LYS A 69 -3.64 13.46 -6.90
N ARG A 70 -2.52 14.07 -7.28
CA ARG A 70 -2.15 14.30 -8.68
C ARG A 70 -1.74 13.00 -9.39
N ASP A 71 -0.93 12.18 -8.72
CA ASP A 71 -0.25 11.06 -9.38
C ASP A 71 -1.00 9.72 -9.27
N ARG A 72 -2.03 9.64 -8.43
CA ARG A 72 -2.71 8.38 -8.05
C ARG A 72 -3.20 7.57 -9.26
N GLN A 73 -3.97 8.16 -10.17
CA GLN A 73 -4.59 7.38 -11.26
C GLN A 73 -3.55 6.77 -12.20
N ARG A 74 -2.57 7.58 -12.62
CA ARG A 74 -1.48 7.14 -13.49
C ARG A 74 -0.62 6.06 -12.81
N LEU A 75 -0.23 6.29 -11.55
CA LEU A 75 0.60 5.34 -10.82
C LEU A 75 -0.14 4.04 -10.50
N LEU A 76 -1.43 4.10 -10.18
CA LEU A 76 -2.22 2.91 -9.90
C LEU A 76 -2.23 1.97 -11.11
N GLY A 77 -2.55 2.48 -12.30
CA GLY A 77 -2.55 1.67 -13.52
C GLY A 77 -1.17 1.08 -13.82
N ALA A 78 -0.11 1.89 -13.75
CA ALA A 78 1.26 1.43 -13.99
C ALA A 78 1.70 0.34 -12.99
N LEU A 79 1.42 0.54 -11.70
CA LEU A 79 1.74 -0.43 -10.65
C LEU A 79 0.93 -1.71 -10.80
N GLN A 80 -0.36 -1.64 -11.16
CA GLN A 80 -1.19 -2.84 -11.41
C GLN A 80 -0.68 -3.67 -12.59
N VAL A 81 -0.26 -3.02 -13.68
CA VAL A 81 0.36 -3.69 -14.82
C VAL A 81 1.67 -4.36 -14.41
N ALA A 82 2.55 -3.64 -13.69
CA ALA A 82 3.81 -4.18 -13.20
C ALA A 82 3.59 -5.37 -12.25
N ALA A 83 2.68 -5.23 -11.28
CA ALA A 83 2.35 -6.28 -10.32
C ALA A 83 1.78 -7.53 -11.00
N SER A 84 0.90 -7.35 -12.00
CA SER A 84 0.37 -8.46 -12.79
C SER A 84 1.46 -9.15 -13.61
N GLY A 85 2.43 -8.39 -14.14
CA GLY A 85 3.61 -8.92 -14.82
C GLY A 85 4.48 -9.78 -13.91
N ILE A 86 4.81 -9.27 -12.72
CA ILE A 86 5.61 -9.98 -11.73
C ILE A 86 4.87 -11.23 -11.24
N GLY A 87 3.57 -11.12 -10.95
CA GLY A 87 2.77 -12.24 -10.44
C GLY A 87 2.74 -13.44 -11.39
N ARG A 88 2.79 -13.23 -12.72
CA ARG A 88 2.87 -14.32 -13.71
C ARG A 88 4.20 -15.07 -13.72
N LEU A 89 5.24 -14.52 -13.09
CA LEU A 89 6.57 -15.12 -13.01
C LEU A 89 6.81 -15.86 -11.68
N LEU A 90 5.84 -15.82 -10.76
CA LEU A 90 5.88 -16.39 -9.41
C LEU A 90 4.84 -17.49 -9.20
#